data_AF-A0A915E2J5-F1
#
_entry.id   AF-A0A915E2J5-F1
#
_cell.length_a   1.000
_cell.length_b   1.000
_cell.length_c   1.000
_cell.angle_alpha   90.00
_cell.angle_beta   90.00
_cell.angle_gamma   90.00
#
_symmetry.space_group_name_H-M   'P 1'
#
loop_
_entity.id
_entity.type
_entity.pdbx_description
1 polymer ?
#
loop_
_entity_poly.entity_id
_entity_poly.type
_entity_poly.pdbx_seq_one_letter_code
_entity_poly.pdbx_strand_id
1 'polypeptide(L)'
;MVVVTVQYRLGMFGFFSSGDKNMPGNLGLWDLRVALLWIQDNIHNFGGDASKVTLWGQQVLQLCSELCHYPGTPEIFSPKPLR
;
A
#
# COMPACT_ATOMS: atom_id res chain seq x y z
N MET A 1 -6.84 -12.44 -14.71
CA MET A 1 -5.96 -11.95 -13.64
C MET A 1 -5.38 -10.63 -14.11
N VAL A 2 -5.49 -9.58 -13.30
CA VAL A 2 -4.92 -8.26 -13.60
C VAL A 2 -3.72 -8.07 -12.68
N VAL A 3 -2.58 -7.69 -13.23
CA VAL A 3 -1.36 -7.40 -12.48
C VAL A 3 -1.15 -5.90 -12.51
N VAL A 4 -1.04 -5.29 -11.33
CA VAL A 4 -0.74 -3.86 -11.17
C VAL A 4 0.61 -3.76 -10.48
N THR A 5 1.51 -2.98 -11.07
CA THR A 5 2.79 -2.63 -10.45
C THR A 5 2.73 -1.17 -10.01
N VAL A 6 3.17 -0.91 -8.79
CA VAL A 6 3.09 0.41 -8.16
C VAL A 6 4.49 0.87 -7.81
N GLN A 7 4.81 2.09 -8.21
CA GLN A 7 6.03 2.77 -7.80
C GLN A 7 5.75 3.58 -6.53
N TYR A 8 6.67 3.54 -5.58
CA TYR A 8 6.62 4.33 -4.34
C TYR A 8 8.00 4.90 -4.04
N ARG A 9 8.05 5.96 -3.23
CA ARG A 9 9.32 6.61 -2.87
C ARG A 9 10.16 5.70 -1.99
N LEU A 10 11.47 5.69 -2.26
CA LEU A 10 12.48 4.88 -1.58
C LEU A 10 13.53 5.75 -0.87
N GLY A 11 14.31 5.13 0.01
CA GLY A 11 15.43 5.75 0.71
C GLY A 11 15.00 6.99 1.51
N MET A 12 15.87 8.00 1.53
CA MET A 12 15.62 9.25 2.26
C MET A 12 14.32 9.94 1.79
N PHE A 13 14.01 9.92 0.49
CA PHE A 13 12.80 10.57 -0.03
C PHE A 13 11.49 9.85 0.36
N GLY A 14 11.57 8.56 0.67
CA GLY A 14 10.41 7.77 1.09
C GLY A 14 10.25 7.65 2.60
N PHE A 15 11.35 7.61 3.35
CA PHE A 15 11.33 7.17 4.74
C PHE A 15 12.06 8.10 5.71
N PHE A 16 12.61 9.23 5.24
CA PHE A 16 13.22 10.18 6.15
C PHE A 16 12.17 10.85 7.03
N SER A 17 12.45 10.89 8.33
CA SER A 17 11.62 11.54 9.35
C SER A 17 12.53 12.37 10.24
N SER A 18 12.11 13.58 10.59
CA SER A 18 12.78 14.38 11.62
C SER A 18 12.27 14.05 13.03
N GLY A 19 11.28 13.14 13.15
CA GLY A 19 10.62 12.81 14.42
C GLY A 19 9.71 13.93 14.95
N ASP A 20 9.50 14.99 14.17
CA ASP A 20 8.62 16.10 14.49
C ASP A 20 7.37 16.10 13.59
N LYS A 21 6.43 17.00 13.88
CA LYS A 21 5.19 17.12 13.07
C LYS A 21 5.45 17.69 11.67
N ASN A 22 6.59 18.36 11.46
CA ASN A 22 6.89 19.00 10.19
C ASN A 22 7.36 17.97 9.15
N MET A 23 8.03 16.91 9.60
CA MET A 23 8.50 15.83 8.75
C MET A 23 8.27 14.47 9.43
N PRO A 24 7.02 13.99 9.46
CA PRO A 24 6.65 12.75 10.13
C PRO A 24 7.26 11.51 9.45
N GLY A 25 7.65 11.62 8.18
CA GLY A 25 8.24 10.53 7.40
C GLY A 25 7.21 9.54 6.85
N ASN A 26 7.65 8.33 6.53
CA ASN A 26 6.82 7.25 5.98
C ASN A 26 6.06 7.61 4.69
N LEU A 27 6.59 8.55 3.91
CA LEU A 27 6.01 8.98 2.64
C LEU A 27 5.86 7.83 1.63
N GLY A 28 6.78 6.86 1.64
CA GLY A 28 6.68 5.63 0.84
C GLY A 28 5.49 4.75 1.24
N LEU A 29 5.12 4.71 2.53
CA LEU A 29 3.90 4.04 2.99
C LEU A 29 2.64 4.77 2.52
N TRP A 30 2.66 6.11 2.55
CA TRP A 30 1.56 6.91 2.04
C TRP A 30 1.34 6.72 0.54
N ASP A 31 2.43 6.61 -0.24
CA ASP A 31 2.34 6.31 -1.67
C ASP A 31 1.65 4.97 -1.91
N LEU A 32 2.03 3.93 -1.15
CA LEU A 32 1.38 2.62 -1.23
C LEU A 32 -0.10 2.69 -0.85
N ARG A 33 -0.45 3.41 0.22
CA ARG A 33 -1.86 3.58 0.64
C ARG A 33 -2.69 4.24 -0.46
N VAL A 34 -2.19 5.33 -1.04
CA VAL A 34 -2.89 6.06 -2.11
C VAL A 34 -3.03 5.19 -3.35
N ALA A 35 -2.00 4.44 -3.72
CA ALA A 35 -2.07 3.51 -4.84
C ALA A 35 -3.11 2.41 -4.62
N LEU A 36 -3.22 1.89 -3.40
CA LEU A 36 -4.21 0.88 -3.06
C LEU A 36 -5.65 1.41 -3.11
N LEU A 37 -5.89 2.63 -2.63
CA LEU A 37 -7.17 3.31 -2.78
C LEU A 37 -7.51 3.52 -4.26
N TRP A 38 -6.53 3.98 -5.05
CA TRP A 38 -6.71 4.16 -6.49
C TRP A 38 -7.06 2.83 -7.18
N ILE A 39 -6.38 1.74 -6.84
CA ILE A 39 -6.70 0.40 -7.38
C ILE A 39 -8.13 0.02 -6.99
N GLN A 40 -8.51 0.19 -5.73
CA GLN A 40 -9.86 -0.15 -5.28
C GLN A 40 -10.94 0.60 -6.08
N ASP A 41 -10.72 1.89 -6.34
CA ASP A 41 -11.66 2.73 -7.07
C ASP A 41 -11.65 2.50 -8.59
N ASN A 42 -10.53 2.06 -9.17
CA ASN A 42 -10.37 2.07 -10.63
C ASN A 42 -10.22 0.68 -11.28
N ILE A 43 -9.91 -0.38 -10.51
CA ILE A 43 -9.57 -1.69 -11.09
C ILE A 43 -10.72 -2.33 -11.87
N HIS A 44 -11.96 -1.96 -11.57
CA HIS A 44 -13.15 -2.40 -12.29
C HIS A 44 -13.12 -1.99 -13.78
N ASN A 45 -12.52 -0.83 -14.10
CA ASN A 45 -12.36 -0.35 -15.48
C ASN A 45 -11.37 -1.19 -16.30
N PHE A 46 -10.49 -1.93 -15.62
CA PHE A 46 -9.50 -2.82 -16.24
C PHE A 46 -9.96 -4.28 -16.23
N GLY A 47 -11.22 -4.56 -15.88
CA GLY A 47 -11.78 -5.91 -15.78
C GLY A 47 -11.30 -6.70 -14.56
N GLY A 48 -10.76 -6.02 -13.53
CA GLY A 48 -10.43 -6.63 -12.25
C GLY A 48 -11.53 -6.47 -11.21
N ASP A 49 -11.46 -7.27 -10.15
CA ASP A 49 -12.42 -7.29 -9.05
C ASP A 49 -11.78 -6.64 -7.81
N ALA A 50 -12.31 -5.49 -7.40
CA ALA A 50 -11.81 -4.72 -6.24
C ALA A 50 -11.92 -5.49 -4.91
N SER A 51 -12.80 -6.48 -4.81
CA SER A 51 -12.92 -7.35 -3.63
C SER A 51 -11.87 -8.46 -3.59
N LYS A 52 -11.13 -8.68 -4.69
CA LYS A 52 -10.14 -9.75 -4.86
C LYS A 52 -8.74 -9.21 -5.15
N VAL A 53 -8.37 -8.09 -4.54
CA VAL A 53 -7.00 -7.57 -4.59
C VAL A 53 -6.11 -8.45 -3.71
N THR A 54 -4.99 -8.91 -4.25
CA THR A 54 -3.97 -9.67 -3.50
C THR A 54 -2.66 -8.90 -3.57
N LEU A 55 -2.12 -8.55 -2.41
CA LEU A 55 -0.80 -7.93 -2.30
C LEU A 55 0.28 -8.99 -2.46
N TRP A 56 1.31 -8.69 -3.26
CA TRP A 56 2.40 -9.62 -3.51
C TRP A 56 3.75 -8.89 -3.54
N GLY A 57 4.77 -9.51 -2.91
CA GLY A 57 6.12 -8.96 -2.75
C GLY A 57 6.54 -8.85 -1.28
N GLN A 58 7.72 -9.41 -0.93
CA GLN A 58 8.18 -9.55 0.45
C GLN A 58 8.23 -8.22 1.23
N GLN A 59 8.77 -7.18 0.61
CA GLN A 59 8.91 -5.86 1.24
C GLN A 59 7.57 -5.12 1.31
N VAL A 60 6.72 -5.27 0.29
CA VAL A 60 5.40 -4.62 0.21
C VAL A 60 4.45 -5.20 1.25
N LEU A 61 4.51 -6.52 1.48
CA LEU A 61 3.75 -7.19 2.53
C LEU A 61 4.09 -6.68 3.93
N GLN A 62 5.38 -6.51 4.24
CA GLN A 62 5.84 -5.95 5.51
C GLN A 62 5.32 -4.52 5.71
N LEU A 63 5.49 -3.67 4.69
CA LEU A 63 5.06 -2.26 4.71
C LEU A 63 3.53 -2.11 4.79
N CYS A 64 2.77 -2.97 4.09
CA CYS A 64 1.32 -2.98 4.17
C CYS A 64 0.81 -3.50 5.52
N SER A 65 1.52 -4.45 6.14
CA SER A 65 1.20 -4.88 7.50
C SER A 65 1.34 -3.73 8.50
N GLU A 66 2.29 -2.82 8.28
CA GLU A 66 2.42 -1.59 9.09
C GLU A 66 1.24 -0.65 8.83
N LEU A 67 0.81 -0.48 7.58
CA LEU A 67 -0.39 0.29 7.22
C LEU A 67 -1.68 -0.26 7.86
N CYS A 68 -1.82 -1.58 8.04
CA CYS A 68 -2.99 -2.17 8.69
C CYS A 68 -3.18 -1.68 10.14
N HIS A 69 -2.11 -1.24 10.80
CA HIS A 69 -2.20 -0.68 12.16
C HIS A 69 -2.64 0.79 12.18
N TYR A 70 -2.66 1.47 11.02
CA TYR A 70 -3.12 2.85 10.92
C TYR A 70 -4.66 2.93 10.84
N PRO A 71 -5.28 3.95 11.48
CA PRO A 71 -6.72 4.15 11.40
C PRO A 71 -7.17 4.53 9.97
N GLY A 72 -8.27 3.92 9.52
CA GLY A 72 -8.87 4.16 8.20
C GLY A 72 -8.25 3.37 7.04
N THR A 73 -7.52 2.29 7.32
CA THR A 73 -6.99 1.39 6.28
C THR A 73 -8.02 0.28 6.00
N PRO A 74 -8.49 0.10 4.75
CA PRO A 74 -9.47 -0.94 4.42
C PRO A 74 -8.95 -2.36 4.74
N GLU A 75 -9.77 -3.20 5.38
CA GLU A 75 -9.43 -4.59 5.76
C GLU A 75 -9.12 -5.52 4.58
N ILE A 76 -9.43 -5.06 3.36
CA ILE A 76 -9.27 -5.75 2.08
C ILE A 76 -7.80 -6.02 1.74
N PHE A 77 -6.87 -5.35 2.43
CA PHE A 77 -5.43 -5.47 2.23
C PHE A 77 -4.76 -6.51 3.14
N SER A 78 -5.54 -7.33 3.85
CA SER A 78 -4.99 -8.38 4.71
C SER A 78 -4.09 -9.35 3.93
N PRO A 79 -2.85 -9.59 4.38
CA PRO A 79 -1.98 -10.61 3.81
C PRO A 79 -2.69 -11.97 3.82
N LYS A 80 -2.96 -12.55 2.65
CA LYS A 80 -3.34 -13.96 2.61
C LYS A 80 -2.09 -14.80 2.89
N PRO A 81 -2.14 -15.76 3.82
CA PRO A 81 -1.01 -16.64 4.07
C PRO A 81 -0.65 -17.36 2.76
N LEU A 82 0.66 -17.38 2.45
CA LEU A 82 1.19 -18.24 1.41
C LEU A 82 0.93 -19.68 1.86
N ARG A 83 0.04 -20.38 1.16
CA ARG A 83 -0.18 -21.81 1.34
C ARG A 83 0.91 -22.59 0.63
#